data_AF-A0A0M9BQF0-F1
#
_entry.id   AF-A0A0M9BQF0-F1
#
_cell.length_a   1.000
_cell.length_b   1.000
_cell.length_c   1.000
_cell.angle_alpha   90.00
_cell.angle_beta   90.00
_cell.angle_gamma   90.00
#
_symmetry.space_group_name_H-M   'P 1'
#
loop_
_entity.id
_entity.type
_entity.pdbx_description
1 polymer ?
#
loop_
_entity_poly.entity_id
_entity_poly.type
_entity_poly.pdbx_seq_one_letter_code
_entity_poly.pdbx_strand_id
1 'polypeptide(L)'
;MSNMQIENIQKYYGIVFPHEYLEFQREAGGKAFDVIEYGDVIDWEIRFSILDDQFIENNINMVDDVNPDPRRIIPFAWSVSSGNNYFLDYRKNSESPAVLVMDHEEAMVREDAESESETPEQAQQLLEENVREIAANFNAFIACLKARSSNPVE
;
A
#
# COMPACT_ATOMS: atom_id res chain seq x y z
N MET A 1 16.73 -8.03 5.47
CA MET A 1 16.59 -7.24 4.23
C MET A 1 17.97 -7.03 3.64
N SER A 2 18.20 -7.39 2.38
CA SER A 2 19.46 -7.07 1.70
C SER A 2 19.31 -5.72 0.98
N ASN A 3 20.31 -4.84 1.09
CA ASN A 3 20.26 -3.52 0.44
C ASN A 3 20.12 -3.65 -1.09
N MET A 4 20.67 -4.71 -1.68
CA MET A 4 20.60 -4.98 -3.12
C MET A 4 19.18 -5.24 -3.62
N GLN A 5 18.31 -5.89 -2.81
CA GLN A 5 16.91 -6.11 -3.18
C GLN A 5 16.14 -4.79 -3.22
N ILE A 6 16.33 -3.94 -2.20
CA ILE A 6 15.69 -2.63 -2.12
C ILE A 6 16.13 -1.75 -3.30
N GLU A 7 17.41 -1.72 -3.63
CA GLU A 7 17.94 -0.98 -4.78
C GLU A 7 17.31 -1.43 -6.10
N ASN A 8 17.11 -2.74 -6.30
CA ASN A 8 16.47 -3.28 -7.49
C ASN A 8 14.99 -2.87 -7.58
N ILE A 9 14.25 -2.92 -6.48
CA ILE A 9 12.85 -2.49 -6.41
C ILE A 9 12.74 -1.00 -6.74
N GLN A 10 13.55 -0.17 -6.07
CA GLN A 10 13.61 1.28 -6.31
C GLN A 10 13.92 1.61 -7.76
N LYS A 11 14.89 0.90 -8.37
CA LYS A 11 15.24 1.06 -9.78
C LYS A 11 14.10 0.66 -10.73
N TYR A 12 13.39 -0.42 -10.43
CA TYR A 12 12.27 -0.90 -11.25
C TYR A 12 11.13 0.11 -11.32
N TYR A 13 10.75 0.67 -10.17
CA TYR A 13 9.67 1.67 -10.08
C TYR A 13 10.14 3.10 -10.36
N GLY A 14 11.45 3.36 -10.32
CA GLY A 14 12.01 4.71 -10.46
C GLY A 14 11.74 5.60 -9.24
N ILE A 15 11.70 5.00 -8.05
CA ILE A 15 11.36 5.66 -6.77
C ILE A 15 12.49 5.48 -5.75
N VAL A 16 12.45 6.25 -4.69
CA VAL A 16 13.26 6.02 -3.48
C VAL A 16 12.30 5.84 -2.32
N PHE A 17 12.40 4.72 -1.61
CA PHE A 17 11.56 4.49 -0.44
C PHE A 17 11.91 5.51 0.65
N PRO A 18 10.90 6.07 1.36
CA PRO A 18 11.16 6.96 2.49
C PRO A 18 12.04 6.28 3.54
N HIS A 19 12.99 7.03 4.10
CA HIS A 19 13.90 6.48 5.10
C HIS A 19 13.13 5.96 6.32
N GLU A 20 12.11 6.69 6.75
CA GLU A 20 11.24 6.35 7.88
C GLU A 20 10.46 5.06 7.64
N TYR A 21 10.07 4.78 6.39
CA TYR A 21 9.45 3.51 6.02
C TYR A 21 10.41 2.33 6.19
N LEU A 22 11.64 2.46 5.69
CA LEU A 22 12.64 1.40 5.80
C LEU A 22 13.06 1.13 7.25
N GLU A 23 13.22 2.19 8.05
CA GLU A 23 13.52 2.08 9.48
C GLU A 23 12.36 1.40 10.24
N PHE A 24 11.13 1.87 10.03
CA PHE A 24 9.94 1.30 10.65
C PHE A 24 9.78 -0.18 10.30
N GLN A 25 9.95 -0.55 9.03
CA GLN A 25 9.82 -1.93 8.58
C GLN A 25 10.84 -2.85 9.26
N ARG A 26 12.06 -2.37 9.47
CA ARG A 26 13.12 -3.12 10.19
C ARG A 26 12.74 -3.35 11.65
N GLU A 27 12.15 -2.35 12.31
CA GLU A 27 11.73 -2.43 13.72
C GLU A 27 10.44 -3.23 13.91
N ALA A 28 9.52 -3.14 12.96
CA ALA A 28 8.26 -3.87 12.94
C ALA A 28 8.51 -5.38 12.94
N GLY A 29 9.54 -5.86 12.23
CA GLY A 29 9.98 -7.26 12.31
C GLY A 29 8.88 -8.27 11.98
N GLY A 30 7.97 -7.93 11.06
CA GLY A 30 6.84 -8.78 10.67
C GLY A 30 5.65 -8.79 11.64
N LYS A 31 5.64 -7.91 12.65
CA LYS A 31 4.48 -7.69 13.52
C LYS A 31 3.29 -7.19 12.71
N ALA A 32 2.10 -7.52 13.21
CA ALA A 32 0.84 -7.02 12.69
C ALA A 32 0.40 -5.77 13.47
N PHE A 33 -0.27 -4.87 12.77
CA PHE A 33 -0.76 -3.59 13.32
C PHE A 33 -2.24 -3.44 13.04
N ASP A 34 -2.94 -2.72 13.91
CA ASP A 34 -4.28 -2.21 13.63
C ASP A 34 -4.16 -0.75 13.18
N VAL A 35 -5.02 -0.33 12.26
CA VAL A 35 -5.12 1.07 11.82
C VAL A 35 -6.26 1.75 12.57
N ILE A 36 -5.94 2.87 13.19
CA ILE A 36 -6.85 3.68 13.99
C ILE A 36 -7.10 5.01 13.30
N GLU A 37 -8.38 5.33 13.10
CA GLU A 37 -8.84 6.61 12.60
C GLU A 37 -9.88 7.17 13.58
N TYR A 38 -9.72 8.42 14.00
CA TYR A 38 -10.60 9.09 14.97
C TYR A 38 -10.86 8.34 16.30
N GLY A 39 -9.98 7.41 16.67
CA GLY A 39 -10.08 6.62 17.90
C GLY A 39 -10.70 5.23 17.72
N ASP A 40 -11.23 4.92 16.54
CA ASP A 40 -11.79 3.62 16.20
C ASP A 40 -10.81 2.82 15.33
N VAL A 41 -10.80 1.50 15.50
CA VAL A 41 -10.04 0.62 14.62
C VAL A 41 -10.82 0.44 13.33
N ILE A 42 -10.24 0.88 12.22
CA ILE A 42 -10.86 0.81 10.89
C ILE A 42 -10.33 -0.34 10.04
N ASP A 43 -9.18 -0.91 10.41
CA ASP A 43 -8.61 -2.08 9.75
C ASP A 43 -7.69 -2.86 10.70
N TRP A 44 -7.64 -4.18 10.54
CA TRP A 44 -6.98 -5.09 11.48
C TRP A 44 -5.93 -5.95 10.81
N GLU A 45 -4.86 -6.24 11.54
CA GLU A 45 -3.80 -7.14 11.09
C GLU A 45 -3.09 -6.69 9.81
N ILE A 46 -2.77 -5.41 9.73
CA ILE A 46 -1.91 -4.84 8.71
C ILE A 46 -0.52 -5.42 8.83
N ARG A 47 -0.01 -5.96 7.72
CA ARG A 47 1.35 -6.49 7.59
C ARG A 47 2.08 -5.77 6.47
N PHE A 48 3.35 -5.48 6.73
CA PHE A 48 4.22 -4.79 5.81
C PHE A 48 4.85 -5.78 4.83
N SER A 49 4.83 -5.42 3.54
CA SER A 49 5.32 -6.24 2.44
C SER A 49 6.82 -6.46 2.55
N ILE A 50 7.27 -7.71 2.42
CA ILE A 50 8.69 -8.04 2.42
C ILE A 50 9.32 -7.49 1.13
N LEU A 51 10.36 -6.66 1.27
CA LEU A 51 11.11 -6.09 0.15
C LEU A 51 12.18 -7.08 -0.34
N ASP A 52 11.73 -8.17 -0.94
CA ASP A 52 12.58 -9.21 -1.53
C ASP A 52 12.48 -9.25 -3.06
N ASP A 53 13.06 -10.29 -3.66
CA ASP A 53 13.08 -10.52 -5.11
C ASP A 53 11.70 -10.87 -5.69
N GLN A 54 10.73 -11.28 -4.87
CA GLN A 54 9.36 -11.55 -5.31
C GLN A 54 8.44 -10.32 -5.22
N PHE A 55 8.84 -9.27 -4.51
CA PHE A 55 8.03 -8.08 -4.28
C PHE A 55 7.39 -7.52 -5.57
N ILE A 56 8.18 -7.35 -6.63
CA ILE A 56 7.69 -6.79 -7.90
C ILE A 56 6.67 -7.73 -8.56
N GLU A 57 7.00 -9.01 -8.67
CA GLU A 57 6.12 -10.01 -9.30
C GLU A 57 4.81 -10.19 -8.53
N ASN A 58 4.88 -10.21 -7.20
CA ASN A 58 3.70 -10.30 -6.34
C ASN A 58 2.78 -9.08 -6.54
N ASN A 59 3.34 -7.86 -6.58
CA ASN A 59 2.54 -6.65 -6.79
C ASN A 59 1.85 -6.66 -8.17
N ILE A 60 2.57 -7.04 -9.22
CA ILE A 60 2.02 -7.17 -10.57
C ILE A 60 0.82 -8.11 -10.59
N ASN A 61 0.98 -9.29 -9.98
CA ASN A 61 -0.06 -10.32 -10.04
C ASN A 61 -1.23 -10.07 -9.10
N MET A 62 -1.05 -9.29 -8.04
CA MET A 62 -2.05 -9.15 -6.98
C MET A 62 -2.78 -7.80 -6.98
N VAL A 63 -2.16 -6.74 -7.50
CA VAL A 63 -2.64 -5.36 -7.25
C VAL A 63 -2.62 -4.46 -8.48
N ASP A 64 -1.79 -4.71 -9.49
CA ASP A 64 -1.65 -3.80 -10.64
C ASP A 64 -2.95 -3.60 -11.44
N ASP A 65 -3.81 -4.63 -11.50
CA ASP A 65 -5.07 -4.57 -12.25
C ASP A 65 -6.13 -3.67 -11.59
N VAL A 66 -6.01 -3.41 -10.28
CA VAL A 66 -6.92 -2.55 -9.52
C VAL A 66 -6.26 -1.22 -9.11
N ASN A 67 -4.96 -1.07 -9.33
CA ASN A 67 -4.20 0.11 -8.99
C ASN A 67 -4.28 1.16 -10.13
N PRO A 68 -4.70 2.41 -9.87
CA PRO A 68 -4.84 3.42 -10.92
C PRO A 68 -3.51 3.81 -11.58
N ASP A 69 -2.38 3.65 -10.90
CA ASP A 69 -1.05 3.94 -11.45
C ASP A 69 0.04 3.04 -10.81
N PRO A 70 0.18 1.78 -11.29
CA PRO A 70 1.07 0.80 -10.67
C PRO A 70 2.56 1.18 -10.71
N ARG A 71 2.93 2.15 -11.54
CA ARG A 71 4.32 2.64 -11.63
C ARG A 71 4.65 3.65 -10.54
N ARG A 72 3.66 4.37 -10.01
CA ARG A 72 3.86 5.49 -9.06
C ARG A 72 3.09 5.33 -7.76
N ILE A 73 2.18 4.37 -7.65
CA ILE A 73 1.44 4.01 -6.44
C ILE A 73 1.91 2.62 -6.02
N ILE A 74 2.79 2.56 -5.03
CA ILE A 74 3.55 1.35 -4.71
C ILE A 74 2.95 0.67 -3.48
N PRO A 75 2.47 -0.58 -3.58
CA PRO A 75 1.98 -1.34 -2.43
C PRO A 75 3.10 -1.54 -1.41
N PHE A 76 2.83 -1.31 -0.12
CA PHE A 76 3.82 -1.52 0.94
C PHE A 76 3.28 -2.31 2.13
N ALA A 77 1.97 -2.47 2.24
CA ALA A 77 1.32 -3.26 3.27
C ALA A 77 -0.05 -3.75 2.79
N TRP A 78 -0.55 -4.78 3.45
CA TRP A 78 -1.91 -5.29 3.26
C TRP A 78 -2.54 -5.67 4.59
N SER A 79 -3.86 -5.64 4.65
CA SER A 79 -4.64 -6.19 5.75
C SER A 79 -4.84 -7.69 5.53
N VAL A 80 -4.42 -8.50 6.48
CA VAL A 80 -4.74 -9.94 6.45
C VAL A 80 -6.23 -10.19 6.71
N SER A 81 -6.89 -9.27 7.41
CA SER A 81 -8.28 -9.44 7.84
C SER A 81 -9.28 -9.08 6.74
N SER A 82 -9.06 -7.96 6.05
CA SER A 82 -9.98 -7.43 5.03
C SER A 82 -9.48 -7.63 3.59
N GLY A 83 -8.18 -7.90 3.41
CA GLY A 83 -7.55 -7.93 2.08
C GLY A 83 -7.19 -6.53 1.55
N ASN A 84 -7.52 -5.46 2.28
CA ASN A 84 -7.22 -4.09 1.88
C ASN A 84 -5.73 -3.88 1.64
N ASN A 85 -5.39 -3.07 0.63
CA ASN A 85 -4.00 -2.76 0.29
C ASN A 85 -3.66 -1.31 0.65
N TYR A 86 -2.41 -1.11 1.06
CA TYR A 86 -1.88 0.20 1.45
C TYR A 86 -0.71 0.57 0.53
N PHE A 87 -0.69 1.82 0.09
CA PHE A 87 0.23 2.28 -0.95
C PHE A 87 0.95 3.57 -0.59
N LEU A 88 2.15 3.72 -1.14
CA LEU A 88 2.86 5.00 -1.18
C LEU A 88 2.59 5.66 -2.53
N ASP A 89 2.00 6.86 -2.54
CA ASP A 89 1.69 7.63 -3.74
C ASP A 89 2.79 8.66 -4.05
N TYR A 90 3.60 8.33 -5.06
CA TYR A 90 4.71 9.16 -5.54
C TYR A 90 4.30 10.17 -6.61
N ARG A 91 3.01 10.23 -7.02
CA ARG A 91 2.59 11.08 -8.15
C ARG A 91 2.80 12.57 -7.90
N LYS A 92 2.68 13.02 -6.64
CA LYS A 92 2.79 14.43 -6.24
C LYS A 92 4.12 14.78 -5.58
N ASN A 93 4.64 13.90 -4.72
CA ASN A 93 5.86 14.14 -3.96
C ASN A 93 6.66 12.84 -3.85
N SER A 94 7.84 12.81 -4.47
CA SER A 94 8.71 11.64 -4.48
C SER A 94 9.50 11.43 -3.18
N GLU A 95 9.73 12.49 -2.41
CA GLU A 95 10.51 12.43 -1.16
C GLU A 95 9.62 12.11 0.05
N SER A 96 8.36 12.52 0.00
CA SER A 96 7.36 12.29 1.06
C SER A 96 6.04 11.88 0.41
N PRO A 97 5.95 10.65 -0.10
CA PRO A 97 4.73 10.15 -0.74
C PRO A 97 3.60 10.05 0.28
N ALA A 98 2.39 10.40 -0.15
CA ALA A 98 1.19 10.20 0.66
C ALA A 98 0.90 8.69 0.82
N VAL A 99 0.13 8.34 1.84
CA VAL A 99 -0.33 6.97 2.06
C VAL A 99 -1.77 6.85 1.59
N LEU A 100 -2.02 5.89 0.72
CA LEU A 100 -3.35 5.55 0.24
C LEU A 100 -3.78 4.19 0.82
N VAL A 101 -5.10 3.98 0.87
CA VAL A 101 -5.72 2.68 1.12
C VAL A 101 -6.68 2.36 -0.01
N MET A 102 -6.75 1.09 -0.39
CA MET A 102 -7.72 0.51 -1.32
C MET A 102 -8.54 -0.54 -0.58
N ASP A 103 -9.85 -0.38 -0.63
CA ASP A 103 -10.78 -1.40 -0.15
C ASP A 103 -10.79 -2.57 -1.14
N HIS A 104 -10.48 -3.77 -0.67
CA HIS A 104 -10.43 -4.94 -1.55
C HIS A 104 -11.82 -5.34 -2.06
N GLU A 105 -12.88 -5.13 -1.29
CA GLU A 105 -14.23 -5.56 -1.65
C GLU A 105 -14.89 -4.62 -2.68
N GLU A 106 -14.50 -3.34 -2.66
CA GLU A 106 -15.04 -2.31 -3.57
C GLU A 106 -14.12 -2.02 -4.77
N ALA A 107 -12.89 -2.55 -4.79
CA ALA A 107 -11.93 -2.28 -5.86
C ALA A 107 -12.41 -2.81 -7.22
N MET A 108 -12.53 -1.90 -8.18
CA MET A 108 -12.86 -2.22 -9.56
C MET A 108 -11.62 -2.61 -10.34
N VAL A 109 -11.71 -3.71 -11.07
CA VAL A 109 -10.64 -4.19 -11.94
C VAL A 109 -10.60 -3.33 -13.21
N ARG A 110 -9.40 -3.07 -13.75
CA ARG A 110 -9.19 -2.26 -14.96
C ARG A 110 -10.01 -2.73 -16.15
N GLU A 111 -10.12 -4.04 -16.35
CA GLU A 111 -10.95 -4.61 -17.42
C GLU A 111 -12.42 -4.17 -17.29
N ASP A 112 -12.98 -4.21 -16.07
CA ASP A 112 -14.34 -3.77 -15.80
C ASP A 112 -14.48 -2.26 -15.97
N ALA A 113 -13.52 -1.46 -15.47
CA ALA A 113 -13.50 -0.01 -15.66
C ALA A 113 -13.47 0.39 -17.14
N GLU A 114 -12.68 -0.30 -17.96
CA GLU A 114 -12.59 -0.09 -19.41
C GLU A 114 -13.88 -0.53 -20.12
N SER A 115 -14.52 -1.61 -19.67
CA SER A 115 -15.78 -2.12 -20.20
C SER A 115 -16.98 -1.21 -19.88
N GLU A 116 -16.99 -0.62 -18.68
CA GLU A 116 -18.07 0.26 -18.21
C GLU A 116 -17.91 1.72 -18.68
N SER A 117 -16.81 2.06 -19.34
CA SER A 117 -16.49 3.42 -19.79
C SER A 117 -16.59 3.60 -21.30
N GLU A 118 -16.93 4.82 -21.75
CA GLU A 118 -16.89 5.18 -23.18
C GLU A 118 -15.50 5.65 -23.62
N THR A 119 -14.68 6.16 -22.67
CA THR A 119 -13.33 6.66 -22.96
C THR A 119 -12.30 6.18 -21.93
N PRO A 120 -11.00 6.14 -22.31
CA PRO A 120 -9.93 5.80 -21.37
C PRO A 120 -9.85 6.71 -20.14
N GLU A 121 -10.21 8.00 -20.29
CA GLU A 121 -10.20 8.95 -19.19
C GLU A 121 -11.30 8.65 -18.16
N GLN A 122 -12.46 8.16 -18.60
CA GLN A 122 -13.52 7.70 -17.71
C GLN A 122 -13.09 6.43 -16.98
N ALA A 123 -12.51 5.46 -17.71
CA ALA A 123 -11.99 4.24 -17.09
C ALA A 123 -10.91 4.53 -16.05
N GLN A 124 -10.03 5.52 -16.34
CA GLN A 124 -9.04 5.97 -15.38
C GLN A 124 -9.71 6.63 -14.15
N GLN A 125 -10.75 7.45 -14.32
CA GLN A 125 -11.47 8.05 -13.18
C GLN A 125 -12.08 6.97 -12.28
N LEU A 126 -12.68 5.94 -12.86
CA LEU A 126 -13.20 4.78 -12.13
C LEU A 126 -12.10 4.07 -11.32
N LEU A 127 -10.90 3.89 -11.88
CA LEU A 127 -9.77 3.33 -11.13
C LEU A 127 -9.22 4.26 -10.06
N GLU A 128 -9.28 5.59 -10.25
CA GLU A 128 -8.89 6.55 -9.22
C GLU A 128 -9.80 6.48 -7.99
N GLU A 129 -11.05 6.04 -8.16
CA GLU A 129 -12.00 5.84 -7.05
C GLU A 129 -11.65 4.63 -6.17
N ASN A 130 -10.84 3.68 -6.65
CA ASN A 130 -10.38 2.53 -5.86
C ASN A 130 -9.51 2.94 -4.67
N VAL A 131 -8.86 4.10 -4.72
CA VAL A 131 -7.90 4.53 -3.70
C VAL A 131 -8.35 5.81 -3.02
N ARG A 132 -8.16 5.87 -1.70
CA ARG A 132 -8.33 7.11 -0.92
C ARG A 132 -7.09 7.41 -0.09
N GLU A 133 -6.80 8.69 0.06
CA GLU A 133 -5.73 9.14 0.95
C GLU A 133 -6.12 8.89 2.41
N ILE A 134 -5.22 8.24 3.16
CA ILE A 134 -5.38 7.98 4.60
C ILE A 134 -4.35 8.73 5.44
N ALA A 135 -3.21 9.12 4.87
CA ALA A 135 -2.26 10.00 5.53
C ALA A 135 -1.42 10.81 4.54
N ALA A 136 -1.05 12.03 4.93
CA ALA A 136 -0.25 12.92 4.08
C ALA A 136 1.18 12.42 3.82
N ASN A 137 1.70 11.52 4.67
CA ASN A 137 3.00 10.85 4.51
C ASN A 137 3.11 9.66 5.46
N PHE A 138 4.20 8.90 5.34
CA PHE A 138 4.42 7.69 6.14
C PHE A 138 4.50 7.96 7.65
N ASN A 139 5.11 9.08 8.09
CA ASN A 139 5.17 9.42 9.52
C ASN A 139 3.77 9.70 10.10
N ALA A 140 2.92 10.39 9.34
CA ALA A 140 1.52 10.60 9.71
C ALA A 140 0.77 9.25 9.78
N PHE A 141 1.06 8.32 8.86
CA PHE A 141 0.46 6.98 8.90
C PHE A 141 0.90 6.16 10.12
N ILE A 142 2.17 6.24 10.53
CA ILE A 142 2.66 5.56 11.76
C ILE A 142 1.84 5.98 12.99
N ALA A 143 1.43 7.25 13.08
CA ALA A 143 0.61 7.73 14.19
C ALA A 143 -0.78 7.08 14.25
N CYS A 144 -1.26 6.52 13.14
CA CYS A 144 -2.49 5.75 13.04
C CYS A 144 -2.30 4.27 13.40
N LEU A 145 -1.06 3.78 13.54
CA LEU A 145 -0.79 2.36 13.77
C LEU A 145 -0.73 2.02 15.27
N LYS A 146 -1.41 0.93 15.62
CA LYS A 146 -1.29 0.30 16.94
C LYS A 146 -0.76 -1.11 16.77
N ALA A 147 0.40 -1.39 17.34
CA ALA A 147 0.95 -2.74 17.34
C ALA A 147 -0.02 -3.70 18.06
N ARG A 148 -0.39 -4.80 17.38
CA ARG A 148 -1.19 -5.84 18.04
C ARG A 148 -0.31 -6.53 19.07
N SER A 149 -0.82 -6.60 20.30
CA SER A 149 -0.20 -7.42 21.34
C SER A 149 -0.41 -8.88 20.94
N SER A 150 0.65 -9.67 20.88
CA SER A 150 0.55 -11.13 20.84
C SER A 150 0.00 -11.59 22.19
N ASN A 151 -1.32 -11.53 22.36
CA ASN A 151 -1.95 -12.27 23.44
C ASN A 151 -1.71 -13.75 23.13
N PRO A 152 -1.13 -14.53 24.05
CA PRO A 152 -1.18 -15.97 23.93
C PRO A 152 -2.67 -16.33 23.87
N VAL A 153 -3.05 -17.14 22.89
CA VAL A 153 -4.32 -17.84 22.94
C VAL A 153 -4.27 -18.69 24.22
N GLU A 154 -5.10 -18.37 25.21
CA GLU A 154 -5.36 -19.24 26.37
C GLU A 154 -6.05 -20.53 25.93
#